data_AF-A0A438G5U8-F1
#
_entry.id   AF-A0A438G5U8-F1
#
_cell.length_a   1.000
_cell.length_b   1.000
_cell.length_c   1.000
_cell.angle_alpha   90.00
_cell.angle_beta   90.00
_cell.angle_gamma   90.00
#
_symmetry.space_group_name_H-M   'P 1'
#
loop_
_entity.id
_entity.type
_entity.pdbx_description
1 polymer ?
#
loop_
_entity_poly.entity_id
_entity_poly.type
_entity_poly.pdbx_seq_one_letter_code
_entity_poly.pdbx_strand_id
1 'polypeptide(L)'
;MEKDICTIETWEDFKMEIKRQFYPENMAYLARKNMRLLKHTGSIRDYVKEFSSLMLDIPNMTEEELLFNFMDNLQGWAEQN
;
A
#
# COMPACT_ATOMS: atom_id res chain seq x y z
N MET A 1 -18.31 15.89 -23.40
CA MET A 1 -17.88 15.02 -22.29
C MET A 1 -18.93 15.19 -21.21
N GLU A 2 -19.90 14.29 -21.15
CA GLU A 2 -20.90 14.29 -20.08
C GLU A 2 -20.18 14.15 -18.74
N LYS A 3 -20.48 15.05 -17.81
CA LYS A 3 -20.09 14.89 -16.42
C LYS A 3 -21.00 13.80 -15.87
N ASP A 4 -20.55 12.56 -15.95
CA ASP A 4 -21.17 11.46 -15.23
C ASP A 4 -21.18 11.88 -13.76
N ILE A 5 -22.37 12.14 -13.22
CA ILE A 5 -22.52 12.64 -11.86
C ILE A 5 -22.22 11.44 -10.96
N CYS A 6 -20.98 11.34 -10.46
CA CYS A 6 -20.65 10.36 -9.44
C CYS A 6 -21.47 10.70 -8.18
N THR A 7 -22.44 9.85 -7.85
CA THR A 7 -23.23 9.98 -6.63
C THR A 7 -22.36 9.56 -5.44
N ILE A 8 -21.94 10.52 -4.63
CA ILE A 8 -21.20 10.28 -3.38
C ILE A 8 -22.22 10.31 -2.24
N GLU A 9 -22.65 9.13 -1.79
CA GLU A 9 -23.67 9.00 -0.72
C GLU A 9 -23.03 8.75 0.65
N THR A 10 -21.87 8.11 0.67
CA THR A 10 -21.14 7.76 1.89
C THR A 10 -19.72 8.33 1.92
N TRP A 11 -19.13 8.33 3.11
CA TRP A 11 -17.72 8.66 3.29
C TRP A 11 -16.79 7.70 2.52
N GLU A 12 -17.22 6.45 2.32
CA GLU A 12 -16.46 5.47 1.56
C GLU A 12 -16.50 5.76 0.05
N ASP A 13 -17.66 6.16 -0.47
CA ASP A 13 -17.79 6.58 -1.87
C ASP A 13 -16.91 7.80 -2.17
N PHE A 14 -16.86 8.76 -1.24
CA PHE A 14 -16.00 9.93 -1.35
C PHE A 14 -14.52 9.53 -1.45
N LYS A 15 -14.05 8.66 -0.54
CA LYS A 15 -12.66 8.19 -0.53
C LYS A 15 -12.32 7.41 -1.81
N MET A 16 -13.26 6.62 -2.32
CA MET A 16 -13.08 5.86 -3.56
C MET A 16 -12.98 6.78 -4.79
N GLU A 17 -13.84 7.79 -4.88
CA GLU A 17 -13.85 8.70 -6.03
C GLU A 17 -12.60 9.60 -6.07
N ILE A 18 -12.15 10.09 -4.91
CA ILE A 18 -10.88 10.82 -4.81
C ILE A 18 -9.71 9.95 -5.28
N LYS A 19 -9.66 8.68 -4.86
CA LYS A 19 -8.64 7.74 -5.36
C LYS A 19 -8.76 7.57 -6.87
N ARG A 20 -9.97 7.33 -7.41
CA ARG A 20 -10.16 7.16 -8.86
C ARG A 20 -9.63 8.35 -9.69
N GLN A 21 -9.87 9.58 -9.23
CA GLN A 21 -9.51 10.79 -9.98
C GLN A 21 -8.03 11.18 -9.85
N PHE A 22 -7.43 10.95 -8.67
CA PHE A 22 -6.10 11.49 -8.35
C PHE A 22 -5.02 10.42 -8.18
N TYR A 23 -5.40 9.15 -8.14
CA TYR A 23 -4.49 8.03 -7.94
C TYR A 23 -4.27 7.30 -9.28
N PRO A 24 -3.10 7.46 -9.92
CA PRO A 24 -2.80 6.76 -11.16
C PRO A 24 -2.85 5.25 -10.93
N GLU A 25 -3.51 4.51 -11.82
CA GLU A 25 -3.60 3.05 -11.76
C GLU A 25 -2.20 2.39 -11.67
N ASN A 26 -1.20 3.04 -12.29
CA ASN A 26 0.20 2.65 -12.25
C ASN A 26 0.84 2.78 -10.85
N MET A 27 0.40 3.72 -10.00
CA MET A 27 1.01 3.90 -8.67
C MET A 27 0.71 2.73 -7.73
N ALA A 28 -0.51 2.17 -7.76
CA ALA A 28 -0.84 0.99 -6.95
C ALA A 28 -0.01 -0.21 -7.39
N TYR A 29 0.14 -0.38 -8.71
CA TYR A 29 0.98 -1.43 -9.28
C TYR A 29 2.44 -1.27 -8.88
N LEU A 30 3.00 -0.06 -8.99
CA LEU A 30 4.38 0.24 -8.60
C LEU A 30 4.60 0.04 -7.10
N ALA A 31 3.67 0.48 -6.26
CA ALA A 31 3.73 0.29 -4.82
C ALA A 31 3.71 -1.20 -4.45
N ARG A 32 2.82 -2.00 -5.06
CA ARG A 32 2.80 -3.46 -4.89
C ARG A 32 4.11 -4.12 -5.36
N LYS A 33 4.66 -3.68 -6.49
CA LYS A 33 5.94 -4.17 -7.00
C LYS A 33 7.08 -3.84 -6.04
N ASN A 34 7.13 -2.61 -5.54
CA ASN A 34 8.15 -2.16 -4.58
C ASN A 34 8.00 -2.87 -3.23
N MET A 35 6.79 -3.14 -2.76
CA MET A 35 6.55 -3.86 -1.51
C MET A 35 7.07 -5.30 -1.58
N ARG A 36 6.96 -5.98 -2.73
CA ARG A 36 7.56 -7.31 -2.94
C ARG A 36 9.09 -7.30 -2.98
N LEU A 37 9.69 -6.18 -3.37
CA LEU A 37 11.14 -6.01 -3.50
C LEU A 37 11.78 -5.41 -2.26
N LEU A 38 10.97 -4.84 -1.36
CA LEU A 38 11.44 -4.22 -0.12
C LEU A 38 12.13 -5.28 0.73
N LYS A 39 13.31 -4.96 1.26
CA LYS A 39 14.03 -5.83 2.19
C LYS A 39 14.61 -4.99 3.32
N HIS A 40 14.48 -5.48 4.55
CA HIS A 40 15.08 -4.85 5.71
C HIS A 40 16.61 -4.98 5.68
N THR A 41 17.29 -3.93 5.20
CA THR A 41 18.76 -3.88 5.03
C THR A 41 19.46 -2.92 5.98
N GLY A 42 18.71 -2.02 6.64
CA GLY A 42 19.21 -0.97 7.51
C GLY A 42 18.61 -1.02 8.92
N SER A 43 18.21 0.14 9.45
CA SER A 43 17.52 0.19 10.74
C SER A 43 16.04 -0.19 10.59
N ILE A 44 15.47 -0.77 11.64
CA ILE A 44 14.03 -1.08 11.68
C ILE A 44 13.17 0.17 11.47
N ARG A 45 13.64 1.34 11.93
CA ARG A 45 12.94 2.61 11.75
C ARG A 45 12.84 2.99 10.28
N ASP A 46 13.93 2.84 9.53
CA ASP A 46 13.96 3.20 8.12
C ASP A 46 13.12 2.20 7.30
N TYR A 47 13.17 0.91 7.65
CA TYR A 47 12.31 -0.12 7.05
C TYR A 47 10.82 0.15 7.30
N VAL A 48 10.41 0.42 8.55
CA VAL A 48 9.02 0.77 8.88
C VAL A 48 8.58 2.01 8.10
N LYS A 49 9.44 3.02 8.00
CA LYS A 49 9.13 4.24 7.24
C LYS A 49 8.88 3.95 5.76
N GLU A 50 9.73 3.16 5.11
CA GLU A 50 9.57 2.78 3.70
C GLU A 50 8.33 1.90 3.48
N PHE A 51 8.12 0.89 4.34
CA PHE A 51 6.95 0.02 4.28
C PHE A 51 5.64 0.81 4.44
N SER A 52 5.56 1.70 5.44
CA SER A 52 4.39 2.54 5.67
C SER A 52 4.09 3.49 4.52
N SER A 53 5.12 4.00 3.83
CA SER A 53 4.91 4.82 2.63
C SER A 53 4.24 4.00 1.53
N LEU A 54 4.70 2.77 1.29
CA LEU A 54 4.10 1.88 0.27
C LEU A 54 2.68 1.44 0.64
N MET A 55 2.38 1.23 1.92
CA MET A 55 1.04 0.89 2.39
C MET A 55 0.00 1.96 2.02
N LEU A 56 0.34 3.25 2.12
CA LEU A 56 -0.57 4.35 1.77
C LEU A 56 -0.94 4.33 0.27
N ASP A 57 -0.04 3.82 -0.55
CA ASP A 57 -0.16 3.73 -2.00
C ASP A 57 -0.84 2.43 -2.47
N ILE A 58 -1.16 1.48 -1.58
CA ILE A 58 -1.81 0.21 -1.96
C ILE A 58 -3.25 0.20 -1.44
N PRO A 59 -4.25 0.57 -2.26
CA PRO A 59 -5.63 0.44 -1.85
C PRO A 59 -6.03 -1.03 -1.69
N ASN A 60 -6.97 -1.27 -0.76
CA ASN A 60 -7.64 -2.56 -0.54
C ASN A 60 -6.71 -3.73 -0.16
N MET A 61 -5.61 -3.44 0.53
CA MET A 61 -4.78 -4.47 1.16
C MET A 61 -5.38 -4.85 2.50
N THR A 62 -5.50 -6.15 2.79
CA THR A 62 -6.02 -6.60 4.09
C THR A 62 -4.94 -6.43 5.17
N GLU A 63 -5.36 -6.36 6.43
CA GLU A 63 -4.42 -6.33 7.56
C GLU A 63 -3.52 -7.57 7.59
N GLU A 64 -4.07 -8.74 7.23
CA GLU A 64 -3.32 -9.99 7.10
C GLU A 64 -2.26 -9.93 5.99
N GLU A 65 -2.61 -9.40 4.82
CA GLU A 65 -1.65 -9.21 3.73
C GLU A 65 -0.55 -8.23 4.12
N LEU A 66 -0.88 -7.14 4.81
CA LEU A 66 0.09 -6.17 5.30
C LEU A 66 1.05 -6.80 6.30
N LEU A 67 0.52 -7.53 7.28
CA LEU A 67 1.33 -8.21 8.30
C LEU A 67 2.25 -9.25 7.66
N PHE A 68 1.73 -10.06 6.75
CA PHE A 68 2.51 -11.06 6.03
C PHE A 68 3.68 -10.42 5.25
N ASN A 69 3.40 -9.40 4.43
CA ASN A 69 4.44 -8.72 3.65
C ASN A 69 5.45 -7.98 4.54
N PHE A 70 5.02 -7.47 5.70
CA PHE A 70 5.93 -6.84 6.64
C PHE A 70 6.89 -7.85 7.25
N MET A 71 6.39 -9.03 7.64
CA MET A 71 7.18 -10.11 8.25
C MET A 71 8.10 -10.81 7.25
N ASP A 72 7.64 -11.12 6.04
CA ASP A 72 8.42 -11.79 4.99
C ASP A 72 9.64 -10.98 4.52
N ASN A 73 9.56 -9.65 4.64
CA ASN A 73 10.61 -8.73 4.24
C ASN A 73 11.48 -8.24 5.40
N LEU A 74 11.14 -8.63 6.65
CA LEU A 74 12.03 -8.46 7.80
C LEU A 74 13.27 -9.34 7.64
N GLN A 75 14.37 -8.92 8.26
CA GLN A 75 15.69 -9.54 8.12
C GLN A 75 15.65 -11.03 8.50
N GLY A 76 16.34 -11.88 7.73
CA GLY A 76 16.35 -13.35 7.88
C GLY A 76 16.83 -13.93 9.23
N TRP A 77 17.18 -13.10 10.22
CA TRP A 77 17.35 -13.55 11.60
C TRP A 77 16.04 -14.07 12.23
N ALA A 78 14.88 -13.68 11.70
CA ALA A 78 13.59 -14.23 12.13
C ALA A 78 13.37 -15.69 11.67
N GLU A 79 14.07 -16.15 10.63
CA GLU A 79 13.94 -17.51 10.07
C GLU A 79 14.99 -18.49 10.60
N GLN A 80 15.98 -18.01 11.40
CA GLN A 80 17.12 -18.81 11.87
C GLN A 80 17.01 -19.31 13.33
N ASN A 81 15.81 -19.38 13.93
CA ASN A 81 15.62 -20.02 15.24
C ASN A 81 14.66 -21.20 15.17
#